data_AF-A0A2H0J3R2-F1
#
_entry.id   AF-A0A2H0J3R2-F1
#
_cell.length_a   1.000
_cell.length_b   1.000
_cell.length_c   1.000
_cell.angle_alpha   90.00
_cell.angle_beta   90.00
_cell.angle_gamma   90.00
#
_symmetry.space_group_name_H-M   'P 1'
#
loop_
_entity.id
_entity.type
_entity.pdbx_description
1 polymer ?
#
loop_
_entity_poly.entity_id
_entity_poly.type
_entity_poly.pdbx_seq_one_letter_code
_entity_poly.pdbx_strand_id
1 'polypeptide(L)'
;MGSGGAVTLPVATAGDAVGFVLAGDGVFASDYVGAMDTNNLHASWTNAVTSGNGNIGYFNDPAMSTATVKLDENGWIASGLDNPGGIGNFFRYFVFTGTAAPFANSYMGMFANSPNNGTVDVSTYGNIKLKLWGPAEMYQQSNFNPTVELILTGPKVAGCTATGSGGTEISKTFVANQKIGAGSSYKIPLAAWTVKGVCGSDSNATAVSAVLGSLARVVVNVPGSSFNFTNASANSSPAAYATGVNLGPIAFTNN
;
A
#
# COMPACT_ATOMS: atom_id res chain seq x y z
N MET A 1 7.19 -0.67 16.55
CA MET A 1 5.76 -0.33 16.55
C MET A 1 5.29 -0.41 17.98
N GLY A 2 5.07 0.72 18.63
CA GLY A 2 4.37 0.74 19.92
C GLY A 2 2.89 0.46 19.66
N SER A 3 2.24 -0.35 20.49
CA SER A 3 0.82 -0.67 20.33
C SER A 3 -0.01 0.50 20.85
N GLY A 4 -0.57 1.31 19.96
CA GLY A 4 -1.50 2.39 20.32
C GLY A 4 -2.80 1.91 21.00
N GLY A 5 -2.96 0.60 21.21
CA GLY A 5 -4.18 -0.03 21.71
C GLY A 5 -5.27 -0.08 20.66
N ALA A 6 -6.46 -0.53 21.05
CA ALA A 6 -7.63 -0.49 20.18
C ALA A 6 -8.08 0.97 19.98
N VAL A 7 -8.44 1.31 18.74
CA VAL A 7 -8.90 2.64 18.32
C VAL A 7 -10.20 2.47 17.53
N THR A 8 -11.12 3.42 17.68
CA THR A 8 -12.33 3.47 16.85
C THR A 8 -11.97 3.87 15.42
N LEU A 9 -12.39 3.08 14.44
CA LEU A 9 -12.28 3.45 13.04
C LEU A 9 -13.22 4.64 12.76
N PRO A 10 -12.72 5.79 12.29
CA PRO A 10 -13.58 6.91 11.92
C PRO A 10 -14.56 6.51 10.82
N VAL A 11 -15.85 6.80 11.00
CA VAL A 11 -16.87 6.56 9.98
C VAL A 11 -17.23 7.87 9.31
N ALA A 12 -17.14 7.90 7.98
CA ALA A 12 -17.47 9.08 7.21
C ALA A 12 -18.97 9.38 7.28
N THR A 13 -19.31 10.62 7.58
CA THR A 13 -20.70 11.11 7.63
C THR A 13 -21.19 11.63 6.28
N ALA A 14 -20.27 11.94 5.37
CA ALA A 14 -20.52 12.41 4.01
C ALA A 14 -19.44 11.84 3.06
N GLY A 15 -19.69 11.92 1.76
CA GLY A 15 -18.70 11.56 0.76
C GLY A 15 -17.54 12.57 0.71
N ASP A 16 -16.36 12.12 0.31
CA ASP A 16 -15.24 13.02 0.05
C ASP A 16 -15.41 13.76 -1.30
N ALA A 17 -14.60 14.81 -1.48
CA ALA A 17 -14.65 15.65 -2.69
C ALA A 17 -14.23 14.89 -3.97
N VAL A 18 -13.59 13.73 -3.83
CA VAL A 18 -13.04 12.93 -4.94
C VAL A 18 -13.82 11.64 -5.20
N GLY A 19 -14.96 11.47 -4.54
CA GLY A 19 -15.89 10.35 -4.69
C GLY A 19 -15.35 8.98 -4.25
N PHE A 20 -14.26 8.93 -3.46
CA PHE A 20 -13.66 7.67 -3.02
C PHE A 20 -14.31 7.16 -1.73
N VAL A 21 -14.35 8.01 -0.70
CA VAL A 21 -15.09 7.78 0.55
C VAL A 21 -16.55 8.18 0.37
N LEU A 22 -17.46 7.34 0.84
CA LEU A 22 -18.90 7.59 0.90
C LEU A 22 -19.38 7.63 2.36
N ALA A 23 -20.57 8.18 2.60
CA ALA A 23 -21.19 8.11 3.92
C ALA A 23 -21.35 6.64 4.36
N GLY A 24 -20.95 6.35 5.60
CA GLY A 24 -20.94 5.00 6.18
C GLY A 24 -19.63 4.22 5.97
N ASP A 25 -18.71 4.72 5.15
CA ASP A 25 -17.40 4.08 5.00
C ASP A 25 -16.52 4.30 6.25
N GLY A 26 -15.80 3.25 6.66
CA GLY A 26 -14.76 3.33 7.68
C GLY A 26 -13.45 3.81 7.09
N VAL A 27 -12.97 4.99 7.49
CA VAL A 27 -11.78 5.62 6.94
C VAL A 27 -10.53 5.14 7.67
N PHE A 28 -9.71 4.33 7.00
CA PHE A 28 -8.46 3.81 7.56
C PHE A 28 -7.30 4.80 7.34
N ALA A 29 -7.21 5.36 6.13
CA ALA A 29 -6.26 6.41 5.76
C ALA A 29 -6.85 7.25 4.64
N SER A 30 -6.99 8.57 4.84
CA SER A 30 -7.55 9.48 3.82
C SER A 30 -6.50 10.38 3.14
N ASP A 31 -5.44 10.70 3.86
CA ASP A 31 -4.32 11.51 3.38
C ASP A 31 -3.03 11.08 4.08
N TYR A 32 -1.90 11.56 3.57
CA TYR A 32 -0.56 11.24 4.03
C TYR A 32 0.27 12.51 4.14
N VAL A 33 1.00 12.64 5.24
CA VAL A 33 1.76 13.85 5.55
C VAL A 33 3.17 13.44 5.94
N GLY A 34 4.14 13.92 5.17
CA GLY A 34 5.55 13.85 5.51
C GLY A 34 6.01 15.07 6.30
N ALA A 35 7.24 15.03 6.82
CA ALA A 35 7.90 16.25 7.28
C ALA A 35 8.14 17.21 6.09
N MET A 36 8.29 18.51 6.39
CA MET A 36 8.68 19.50 5.38
C MET A 36 10.05 19.14 4.78
N ASP A 37 10.12 19.12 3.45
CA ASP A 37 11.35 18.94 2.70
C ASP A 37 12.05 20.29 2.44
N THR A 38 13.12 20.26 1.64
CA THR A 38 13.89 21.48 1.27
C THR A 38 13.11 22.46 0.40
N ASN A 39 11.98 22.05 -0.17
CA ASN A 39 11.07 22.88 -0.96
C ASN A 39 9.86 23.37 -0.14
N ASN A 40 9.85 23.15 1.18
CA ASN A 40 8.72 23.41 2.07
C ASN A 40 7.45 22.63 1.69
N LEU A 41 7.59 21.42 1.16
CA LEU A 41 6.49 20.49 0.89
C LEU A 41 6.48 19.37 1.93
N HIS A 42 5.31 18.88 2.34
CA HIS A 42 5.14 17.74 3.25
C HIS A 42 5.41 16.39 2.56
N ALA A 43 6.51 16.31 1.81
CA ALA A 43 6.84 15.20 0.92
C ALA A 43 7.87 14.21 1.52
N SER A 44 8.51 14.55 2.66
CA SER A 44 9.57 13.74 3.25
C SER A 44 9.07 12.48 3.93
N TRP A 45 9.73 11.35 3.67
CA TRP A 45 9.49 10.08 4.36
C TRP A 45 9.81 10.09 5.85
N THR A 46 10.61 11.05 6.31
CA THR A 46 10.99 11.13 7.73
C THR A 46 9.75 11.47 8.55
N ASN A 47 9.41 10.61 9.51
CA ASN A 47 8.22 10.73 10.36
C ASN A 47 6.90 10.82 9.61
N ALA A 48 6.85 10.25 8.40
CA ALA A 48 5.64 10.25 7.59
C ALA A 48 4.51 9.43 8.21
N VAL A 49 3.31 9.99 8.18
CA VAL A 49 2.11 9.40 8.78
C VAL A 49 0.89 9.58 7.89
N THR A 50 -0.16 8.81 8.17
CA THR A 50 -1.51 9.10 7.70
C THR A 50 -2.08 10.31 8.43
N SER A 51 -3.12 10.94 7.89
CA SER A 51 -3.93 11.95 8.59
C SER A 51 -4.50 11.46 9.93
N GLY A 52 -4.65 10.14 10.11
CA GLY A 52 -5.02 9.49 11.36
C GLY A 52 -3.84 9.14 12.28
N ASN A 53 -2.65 9.69 12.02
CA ASN A 53 -1.42 9.48 12.79
C ASN A 53 -0.95 8.00 12.84
N GLY A 54 -1.28 7.22 11.80
CA GLY A 54 -0.70 5.89 11.58
C GLY A 54 0.60 6.01 10.79
N ASN A 55 1.65 5.29 11.18
CA ASN A 55 2.90 5.31 10.43
C ASN A 55 2.70 4.74 9.02
N ILE A 56 3.35 5.35 8.04
CA ILE A 56 3.47 4.77 6.70
C ILE A 56 4.92 4.39 6.41
N GLY A 57 5.11 3.61 5.36
CA GLY A 57 6.45 3.31 4.89
C GLY A 57 6.45 2.46 3.63
N TYR A 58 7.66 2.19 3.16
CA TYR A 58 7.92 1.29 2.05
C TYR A 58 8.90 0.21 2.47
N PHE A 59 8.97 -0.84 1.66
CA PHE A 59 9.96 -1.89 1.76
C PHE A 59 10.27 -2.40 0.35
N ASN A 60 11.46 -2.96 0.17
CA ASN A 60 11.85 -3.62 -1.05
C ASN A 60 12.90 -4.67 -0.76
N ASP A 61 13.07 -5.59 -1.69
CA ASP A 61 14.24 -6.47 -1.73
C ASP A 61 15.50 -5.60 -1.82
N PRO A 62 16.46 -5.71 -0.88
CA PRO A 62 17.70 -4.94 -0.89
C PRO A 62 18.48 -5.07 -2.20
N ALA A 63 18.37 -6.22 -2.89
CA ALA A 63 19.04 -6.45 -4.16
C ALA A 63 18.66 -5.40 -5.22
N MET A 64 17.44 -4.86 -5.16
CA MET A 64 16.98 -3.81 -6.08
C MET A 64 17.77 -2.50 -5.93
N SER A 65 18.16 -2.15 -4.70
CA SER A 65 18.90 -0.91 -4.41
C SER A 65 20.40 -1.06 -4.65
N THR A 66 20.96 -2.27 -4.63
CA THR A 66 22.39 -2.52 -4.89
C THR A 66 22.67 -3.05 -6.29
N ALA A 67 21.65 -3.25 -7.12
CA ALA A 67 21.79 -3.83 -8.44
C ALA A 67 22.59 -2.94 -9.40
N THR A 68 23.42 -3.57 -10.23
CA THR A 68 24.16 -2.90 -11.32
C THR A 68 23.24 -2.42 -12.45
N VAL A 69 22.01 -2.94 -12.53
CA VAL A 69 21.00 -2.55 -13.51
C VAL A 69 20.09 -1.42 -13.03
N LYS A 70 20.21 -0.99 -11.76
CA LYS A 70 19.44 0.14 -11.22
C LYS A 70 20.00 1.45 -11.79
N LEU A 71 19.14 2.22 -12.46
CA LEU A 71 19.44 3.55 -12.95
C LEU A 71 19.07 4.61 -11.93
N ASP A 72 17.90 4.46 -11.30
CA ASP A 72 17.38 5.41 -10.34
C ASP A 72 16.45 4.71 -9.34
N GLU A 73 16.33 5.29 -8.16
CA GLU A 73 15.33 4.91 -7.17
C GLU A 73 14.95 6.14 -6.34
N ASN A 74 13.65 6.34 -6.14
CA ASN A 74 13.18 7.41 -5.27
C ASN A 74 11.74 7.14 -4.79
N GLY A 75 11.17 8.10 -4.08
CA GLY A 75 9.79 8.09 -3.64
C GLY A 75 9.45 9.37 -2.90
N TRP A 76 8.18 9.73 -2.87
CA TRP A 76 7.70 10.93 -2.17
C TRP A 76 6.29 10.73 -1.63
N ILE A 77 5.88 11.67 -0.79
CA ILE A 77 4.52 11.79 -0.29
C ILE A 77 3.86 12.96 -1.00
N ALA A 78 2.60 12.79 -1.36
CA ALA A 78 1.74 13.84 -1.88
C ALA A 78 0.60 14.03 -0.88
N SER A 79 0.63 15.14 -0.16
CA SER A 79 -0.41 15.50 0.80
C SER A 79 -1.47 16.40 0.16
N GLY A 80 -2.71 16.29 0.62
CA GLY A 80 -3.75 17.28 0.34
C GLY A 80 -3.43 18.68 0.85
N LEU A 81 -2.49 18.83 1.80
CA LEU A 81 -1.99 20.12 2.29
C LEU A 81 -1.22 20.90 1.21
N ASP A 82 -0.39 20.20 0.43
CA ASP A 82 0.46 20.82 -0.59
C ASP A 82 -0.20 20.82 -1.98
N ASN A 83 -1.12 19.88 -2.22
CA ASN A 83 -1.90 19.78 -3.46
C ASN A 83 -3.40 19.73 -3.16
N PRO A 84 -4.04 20.88 -2.85
CA PRO A 84 -5.47 20.94 -2.61
C PRO A 84 -6.27 20.44 -3.83
N GLY A 85 -7.05 19.38 -3.65
CA GLY A 85 -7.81 18.72 -4.73
C GLY A 85 -7.08 17.54 -5.39
N GLY A 86 -5.82 17.29 -5.03
CA GLY A 86 -5.10 16.07 -5.37
C GLY A 86 -5.61 14.85 -4.59
N ILE A 87 -5.20 13.67 -5.04
CA ILE A 87 -5.39 12.43 -4.28
C ILE A 87 -4.19 12.25 -3.37
N GLY A 88 -4.41 12.33 -2.06
CA GLY A 88 -3.38 12.07 -1.06
C GLY A 88 -2.78 10.67 -1.26
N ASN A 89 -1.46 10.59 -1.42
CA ASN A 89 -0.78 9.32 -1.65
C ASN A 89 0.68 9.34 -1.22
N PHE A 90 1.28 8.16 -1.21
CA PHE A 90 2.73 8.02 -1.15
C PHE A 90 3.20 7.04 -2.20
N PHE A 91 4.45 7.23 -2.65
CA PHE A 91 4.96 6.64 -3.87
C PHE A 91 6.36 6.10 -3.68
N ARG A 92 6.63 4.91 -4.20
CA ARG A 92 7.98 4.36 -4.31
C ARG A 92 8.19 3.84 -5.73
N TYR A 93 9.36 4.12 -6.32
CA TYR A 93 9.73 3.58 -7.62
C TYR A 93 11.21 3.22 -7.76
N PHE A 94 11.46 2.40 -8.76
CA PHE A 94 12.76 2.08 -9.30
C PHE A 94 12.73 2.24 -10.81
N VAL A 95 13.86 2.66 -11.37
CA VAL A 95 14.10 2.64 -12.81
C VAL A 95 15.29 1.71 -13.04
N PHE A 96 15.07 0.71 -13.89
CA PHE A 96 16.08 -0.28 -14.23
C PHE A 96 16.48 -0.18 -15.71
N THR A 97 17.68 -0.62 -16.04
CA THR A 97 17.98 -1.06 -17.41
C THR A 97 17.25 -2.38 -17.69
N GLY A 98 16.89 -2.61 -18.96
CA GLY A 98 16.07 -3.75 -19.35
C GLY A 98 16.69 -5.09 -19.04
N THR A 99 16.20 -5.78 -18.01
CA THR A 99 16.53 -7.18 -17.70
C THR A 99 15.38 -7.81 -16.90
N ALA A 100 14.72 -8.84 -17.46
CA ALA A 100 13.58 -9.48 -16.79
C ALA A 100 13.99 -10.50 -15.69
N ALA A 101 15.19 -11.07 -15.79
CA ALA A 101 15.64 -12.16 -14.93
C ALA A 101 16.10 -11.80 -13.50
N PRO A 102 16.73 -10.63 -13.20
CA PRO A 102 17.36 -10.41 -11.89
C PRO A 102 16.38 -10.25 -10.73
N PHE A 103 15.10 -9.99 -11.01
CA PHE A 103 14.14 -9.61 -9.97
C PHE A 103 12.91 -10.52 -9.88
N ALA A 104 12.92 -11.70 -10.52
CA ALA A 104 11.74 -12.59 -10.51
C ALA A 104 11.28 -12.99 -9.09
N ASN A 105 12.21 -13.06 -8.13
CA ASN A 105 11.96 -13.35 -6.72
C ASN A 105 11.99 -12.13 -5.80
N SER A 106 12.20 -10.94 -6.36
CA SER A 106 12.24 -9.70 -5.61
C SER A 106 10.84 -9.19 -5.31
N TYR A 107 10.76 -8.11 -4.54
CA TYR A 107 9.51 -7.51 -4.14
C TYR A 107 9.72 -6.04 -3.83
N MET A 108 8.66 -5.25 -3.98
CA MET A 108 8.57 -3.93 -3.37
C MET A 108 7.17 -3.70 -2.85
N GLY A 109 7.03 -2.82 -1.88
CA GLY A 109 5.73 -2.55 -1.34
C GLY A 109 5.70 -1.38 -0.40
N MET A 110 4.50 -1.16 0.12
CA MET A 110 4.11 0.01 0.87
C MET A 110 3.13 -0.41 1.95
N PHE A 111 3.15 0.28 3.09
CA PHE A 111 2.22 0.00 4.17
C PHE A 111 1.69 1.27 4.81
N ALA A 112 0.47 1.16 5.34
CA ALA A 112 -0.10 2.12 6.26
C ALA A 112 -0.54 1.37 7.52
N ASN A 113 -0.09 1.84 8.67
CA ASN A 113 -0.61 1.40 9.96
C ASN A 113 -2.00 2.00 10.19
N SER A 114 -2.76 1.35 11.06
CA SER A 114 -4.05 1.88 11.52
C SER A 114 -3.86 3.22 12.24
N PRO A 115 -4.95 3.99 12.40
CA PRO A 115 -4.92 5.24 13.15
C PRO A 115 -4.21 5.11 14.51
N ASN A 116 -3.40 6.11 14.83
CA ASN A 116 -2.55 6.18 16.03
C ASN A 116 -1.61 4.97 16.25
N ASN A 117 -1.28 4.21 15.19
CA ASN A 117 -0.52 2.97 15.30
C ASN A 117 -1.16 1.92 16.24
N GLY A 118 -2.48 1.97 16.38
CA GLY A 118 -3.26 1.06 17.21
C GLY A 118 -3.69 -0.22 16.50
N THR A 119 -4.92 -0.65 16.79
CA THR A 119 -5.69 -1.61 16.00
C THR A 119 -7.11 -1.08 15.81
N VAL A 120 -7.77 -1.47 14.72
CA VAL A 120 -9.17 -1.15 14.45
C VAL A 120 -9.96 -2.40 14.14
N ASP A 121 -11.22 -2.45 14.55
CA ASP A 121 -12.15 -3.51 14.15
C ASP A 121 -12.81 -3.14 12.81
N VAL A 122 -12.58 -3.97 11.80
CA VAL A 122 -13.17 -3.85 10.46
C VAL A 122 -14.06 -5.05 10.11
N SER A 123 -14.34 -5.92 11.08
CA SER A 123 -15.08 -7.17 10.87
C SER A 123 -16.52 -6.99 10.40
N THR A 124 -17.10 -5.80 10.61
CA THR A 124 -18.45 -5.44 10.20
C THR A 124 -18.56 -4.95 8.75
N TYR A 125 -17.43 -4.81 8.05
CA TYR A 125 -17.39 -4.38 6.65
C TYR A 125 -17.25 -5.56 5.69
N GLY A 126 -17.89 -5.47 4.52
CA GLY A 126 -17.80 -6.49 3.48
C GLY A 126 -16.59 -6.34 2.56
N ASN A 127 -16.03 -5.14 2.44
CA ASN A 127 -14.96 -4.83 1.49
C ASN A 127 -13.93 -3.85 2.07
N ILE A 128 -12.68 -3.98 1.61
CA ILE A 128 -11.70 -2.89 1.65
C ILE A 128 -11.66 -2.20 0.28
N LYS A 129 -11.62 -0.88 0.28
CA LYS A 129 -11.36 -0.03 -0.88
C LYS A 129 -10.02 0.64 -0.74
N LEU A 130 -9.29 0.76 -1.83
CA LEU A 130 -8.05 1.52 -1.90
C LEU A 130 -7.84 2.15 -3.26
N LYS A 131 -7.21 3.33 -3.30
CA LYS A 131 -6.64 3.85 -4.55
C LYS A 131 -5.22 3.33 -4.72
N LEU A 132 -4.93 2.79 -5.90
CA LEU A 132 -3.62 2.23 -6.22
C LEU A 132 -3.30 2.43 -7.69
N TRP A 133 -2.08 2.86 -7.98
CA TRP A 133 -1.58 2.98 -9.35
C TRP A 133 -0.05 2.89 -9.32
N GLY A 134 0.61 3.18 -10.43
CA GLY A 134 2.07 3.30 -10.48
C GLY A 134 2.47 4.30 -11.56
N PRO A 135 3.75 4.31 -11.96
CA PRO A 135 4.23 5.18 -13.04
C PRO A 135 3.37 5.00 -14.30
N ALA A 136 3.16 6.08 -15.07
CA ALA A 136 2.35 6.03 -16.29
C ALA A 136 2.96 5.07 -17.33
N GLU A 137 4.29 5.00 -17.36
CA GLU A 137 5.13 4.10 -18.15
C GLU A 137 4.86 2.62 -17.88
N MET A 138 4.20 2.31 -16.76
CA MET A 138 3.84 0.95 -16.33
C MET A 138 2.32 0.77 -16.29
N TYR A 139 1.63 1.51 -15.42
CA TYR A 139 0.23 1.23 -15.09
C TYR A 139 -0.76 1.76 -16.12
N GLN A 140 -0.39 2.71 -16.97
CA GLN A 140 -1.27 3.22 -18.03
C GLN A 140 -1.06 2.50 -19.37
N GLN A 141 -0.06 1.62 -19.46
CA GLN A 141 0.18 0.83 -20.67
C GLN A 141 -0.92 -0.22 -20.85
N SER A 142 -1.40 -0.37 -22.08
CA SER A 142 -2.52 -1.25 -22.45
C SER A 142 -2.19 -2.74 -22.31
N ASN A 143 -0.92 -3.11 -22.40
CA ASN A 143 -0.41 -4.48 -22.41
C ASN A 143 0.16 -4.96 -21.07
N PHE A 144 0.00 -4.19 -19.98
CA PHE A 144 0.65 -4.50 -18.71
C PHE A 144 -0.31 -4.41 -17.53
N ASN A 145 -0.66 -5.52 -16.88
CA ASN A 145 -1.57 -5.51 -15.74
C ASN A 145 -0.93 -6.25 -14.56
N PRO A 146 -0.30 -5.54 -13.60
CA PRO A 146 0.43 -6.19 -12.53
C PRO A 146 -0.53 -6.88 -11.57
N THR A 147 -0.15 -8.08 -11.12
CA THR A 147 -0.84 -8.77 -10.03
C THR A 147 -0.23 -8.31 -8.71
N VAL A 148 -1.04 -7.63 -7.91
CA VAL A 148 -0.64 -7.04 -6.63
C VAL A 148 -1.18 -7.91 -5.50
N GLU A 149 -0.40 -8.07 -4.44
CA GLU A 149 -0.82 -8.73 -3.20
C GLU A 149 -1.18 -7.67 -2.15
N LEU A 150 -2.42 -7.68 -1.69
CA LEU A 150 -2.85 -6.94 -0.52
C LEU A 150 -2.69 -7.85 0.71
N ILE A 151 -2.01 -7.37 1.75
CA ILE A 151 -1.81 -8.10 3.00
C ILE A 151 -2.41 -7.27 4.13
N LEU A 152 -3.22 -7.91 4.97
CA LEU A 152 -3.75 -7.33 6.19
C LEU A 152 -3.06 -7.99 7.38
N THR A 153 -2.65 -7.19 8.35
CA THR A 153 -1.91 -7.67 9.51
C THR A 153 -2.62 -7.30 10.81
N GLY A 154 -2.70 -8.27 11.72
CA GLY A 154 -3.07 -8.04 13.11
C GLY A 154 -1.99 -7.32 13.93
N PRO A 155 -2.18 -7.16 15.25
CA PRO A 155 -1.18 -6.54 16.11
C PRO A 155 0.12 -7.33 16.13
N LYS A 156 1.24 -6.63 16.36
CA LYS A 156 2.54 -7.28 16.54
C LYS A 156 2.53 -8.13 17.81
N VAL A 157 2.95 -9.39 17.67
CA VAL A 157 3.13 -10.33 18.78
C VAL A 157 4.63 -10.44 19.08
N ALA A 158 4.99 -10.31 20.36
CA ALA A 158 6.37 -10.41 20.80
C ALA A 158 6.98 -11.77 20.39
N GLY A 159 8.17 -11.74 19.76
CA GLY A 159 8.88 -12.94 19.34
C GLY A 159 8.31 -13.63 18.09
N CYS A 160 7.24 -13.13 17.46
CA CYS A 160 6.76 -13.75 16.24
C CYS A 160 7.68 -13.44 15.05
N THR A 161 8.24 -14.50 14.46
CA THR A 161 9.08 -14.46 13.26
C THR A 161 8.45 -15.21 12.08
N ALA A 162 7.25 -15.77 12.26
CA ALA A 162 6.54 -16.52 11.23
C ALA A 162 6.04 -15.64 10.07
N THR A 163 5.99 -14.32 10.28
CA THR A 163 5.48 -13.33 9.33
C THR A 163 6.42 -12.13 9.24
N GLY A 164 6.36 -11.37 8.13
CA GLY A 164 7.24 -10.22 7.91
C GLY A 164 6.96 -9.05 8.84
N SER A 165 5.71 -8.91 9.30
CA SER A 165 5.28 -7.88 10.24
C SER A 165 5.45 -8.23 11.72
N GLY A 166 5.61 -9.52 12.04
CA GLY A 166 5.56 -10.04 13.40
C GLY A 166 4.14 -10.10 14.01
N GLY A 167 3.09 -9.93 13.21
CA GLY A 167 1.69 -10.19 13.56
C GLY A 167 1.08 -11.23 12.63
N THR A 168 -0.10 -11.75 12.95
CA THR A 168 -0.84 -12.65 12.03
C THR A 168 -1.12 -11.92 10.71
N GLU A 169 -0.87 -12.58 9.58
CA GLU A 169 -1.02 -12.02 8.24
C GLU A 169 -2.00 -12.84 7.39
N ILE A 170 -2.90 -12.13 6.72
CA ILE A 170 -3.75 -12.69 5.67
C ILE A 170 -3.52 -11.91 4.39
N SER A 171 -3.61 -12.56 3.23
CA SER A 171 -3.43 -11.90 1.94
C SER A 171 -4.48 -12.25 0.90
N LYS A 172 -4.57 -11.38 -0.09
CA LYS A 172 -5.41 -11.55 -1.28
C LYS A 172 -4.75 -10.84 -2.45
N THR A 173 -4.73 -11.51 -3.59
CA THR A 173 -4.20 -10.93 -4.83
C THR A 173 -5.30 -10.32 -5.68
N PHE A 174 -4.97 -9.25 -6.40
CA PHE A 174 -5.85 -8.68 -7.41
C PHE A 174 -5.02 -8.10 -8.56
N VAL A 175 -5.65 -7.93 -9.72
CA VAL A 175 -5.01 -7.36 -10.90
C VAL A 175 -5.26 -5.86 -10.95
N ALA A 176 -4.20 -5.06 -10.98
CA ALA A 176 -4.32 -3.61 -11.06
C ALA A 176 -4.45 -3.12 -12.51
N ASN A 177 -5.69 -3.08 -13.03
CA ASN A 177 -5.97 -2.91 -14.47
C ASN A 177 -6.81 -1.67 -14.86
N GLN A 178 -6.97 -0.65 -14.01
CA GLN A 178 -7.93 0.44 -14.28
C GLN A 178 -7.42 1.54 -15.22
N LYS A 179 -6.10 1.68 -15.41
CA LYS A 179 -5.47 2.56 -16.43
C LYS A 179 -5.77 4.05 -16.35
N ILE A 180 -6.25 4.56 -15.21
CA ILE A 180 -6.68 5.97 -15.05
C ILE A 180 -5.87 6.73 -14.00
N GLY A 181 -4.62 6.32 -13.75
CA GLY A 181 -3.73 6.97 -12.78
C GLY A 181 -4.35 7.03 -11.38
N ALA A 182 -4.28 8.20 -10.73
CA ALA A 182 -4.85 8.46 -9.40
C ALA A 182 -6.38 8.26 -9.31
N GLY A 183 -7.08 8.16 -10.43
CA GLY A 183 -8.48 7.75 -10.49
C GLY A 183 -8.70 6.29 -10.06
N SER A 184 -7.68 5.44 -10.17
CA SER A 184 -7.79 3.98 -10.05
C SER A 184 -8.15 3.57 -8.62
N SER A 185 -9.31 2.93 -8.44
CA SER A 185 -9.90 2.55 -7.15
C SER A 185 -10.34 1.10 -7.14
N TYR A 186 -9.77 0.30 -6.25
CA TYR A 186 -10.03 -1.13 -6.14
C TYR A 186 -10.88 -1.43 -4.93
N LYS A 187 -11.92 -2.23 -5.12
CA LYS A 187 -12.79 -2.73 -4.05
C LYS A 187 -12.59 -4.25 -3.94
N ILE A 188 -12.02 -4.69 -2.83
CA ILE A 188 -11.62 -6.08 -2.60
C ILE A 188 -12.50 -6.67 -1.49
N PRO A 189 -13.20 -7.79 -1.73
CA PRO A 189 -14.03 -8.42 -0.70
C PRO A 189 -13.21 -8.93 0.49
N LEU A 190 -13.70 -8.72 1.71
CA LEU A 190 -13.12 -9.24 2.96
C LEU A 190 -13.40 -10.73 3.19
N ALA A 191 -14.20 -11.37 2.33
CA ALA A 191 -14.37 -12.81 2.30
C ALA A 191 -13.22 -13.53 1.58
N ALA A 192 -12.96 -14.78 1.95
CA ALA A 192 -12.02 -15.69 1.28
C ALA A 192 -10.58 -15.14 1.16
N TRP A 193 -9.96 -14.83 2.31
CA TRP A 193 -8.55 -14.45 2.40
C TRP A 193 -7.68 -15.66 2.69
N THR A 194 -6.46 -15.64 2.15
CA THR A 194 -5.46 -16.68 2.38
C THR A 194 -4.66 -16.35 3.63
N VAL A 195 -4.48 -17.30 4.54
CA VAL A 195 -3.59 -17.11 5.70
C VAL A 195 -2.14 -17.24 5.25
N LYS A 196 -1.34 -16.19 5.48
CA LYS A 196 0.10 -16.15 5.15
C LYS A 196 0.95 -16.69 6.29
N GLY A 197 0.52 -16.41 7.52
CA GLY A 197 1.14 -16.92 8.72
C GLY A 197 0.38 -16.44 9.95
N VAL A 198 0.51 -17.20 11.04
CA VAL A 198 -0.18 -16.94 12.30
C VAL A 198 0.81 -16.64 13.41
N CYS A 199 0.42 -15.77 14.34
CA CYS A 199 1.21 -15.38 15.50
C CYS A 199 0.38 -15.51 16.78
N GLY A 200 1.06 -15.65 17.91
CA GLY A 200 0.41 -15.70 19.22
C GLY A 200 -0.50 -16.92 19.36
N SER A 201 -1.76 -16.69 19.76
CA SER A 201 -2.78 -17.74 19.91
C SER A 201 -3.62 -17.96 18.65
N ASP A 202 -3.34 -17.26 17.55
CA ASP A 202 -4.10 -17.43 16.32
C ASP A 202 -3.82 -18.79 15.66
N SER A 203 -4.86 -19.32 15.02
CA SER A 203 -4.79 -20.53 14.21
C SER A 203 -5.22 -20.21 12.78
N ASN A 204 -4.94 -21.09 11.82
CA ASN A 204 -5.42 -20.91 10.45
C ASN A 204 -6.95 -20.76 10.37
N ALA A 205 -7.70 -21.36 11.29
CA ALA A 205 -9.16 -21.26 11.34
C ALA A 205 -9.66 -19.90 11.88
N THR A 206 -8.88 -19.23 12.73
CA THR A 206 -9.26 -17.97 13.40
C THR A 206 -8.51 -16.75 12.88
N ALA A 207 -7.47 -16.93 12.08
CA ALA A 207 -6.59 -15.86 11.62
C ALA A 207 -7.34 -14.74 10.89
N VAL A 208 -8.30 -15.08 10.02
CA VAL A 208 -9.06 -14.07 9.27
C VAL A 208 -9.89 -13.21 10.20
N SER A 209 -10.67 -13.82 11.11
CA SER A 209 -11.50 -13.04 12.06
C SER A 209 -10.65 -12.27 13.06
N ALA A 210 -9.51 -12.83 13.51
CA ALA A 210 -8.59 -12.15 14.41
C ALA A 210 -7.96 -10.90 13.75
N VAL A 211 -7.50 -11.01 12.50
CA VAL A 211 -6.95 -9.86 11.76
C VAL A 211 -8.02 -8.81 11.47
N LEU A 212 -9.22 -9.21 11.04
CA LEU A 212 -10.28 -8.23 10.76
C LEU A 212 -10.83 -7.58 12.03
N GLY A 213 -10.86 -8.30 13.15
CA GLY A 213 -11.28 -7.75 14.45
C GLY A 213 -10.23 -6.88 15.15
N SER A 214 -8.98 -6.89 14.68
CA SER A 214 -7.88 -6.12 15.27
C SER A 214 -6.83 -5.77 14.21
N LEU A 215 -7.27 -5.11 13.15
CA LEU A 215 -6.41 -4.74 12.03
C LEU A 215 -5.43 -3.66 12.46
N ALA A 216 -4.13 -3.95 12.37
CA ALA A 216 -3.06 -3.00 12.71
C ALA A 216 -2.44 -2.35 11.47
N ARG A 217 -2.48 -3.02 10.31
CA ARG A 217 -1.77 -2.56 9.12
C ARG A 217 -2.38 -3.10 7.83
N VAL A 218 -2.39 -2.24 6.81
CA VAL A 218 -2.63 -2.60 5.41
C VAL A 218 -1.31 -2.50 4.65
N VAL A 219 -1.00 -3.52 3.87
CA VAL A 219 0.22 -3.61 3.07
C VAL A 219 -0.14 -3.91 1.62
N VAL A 220 0.50 -3.18 0.72
CA VAL A 220 0.50 -3.45 -0.71
C VAL A 220 1.86 -3.98 -1.08
N ASN A 221 1.91 -5.19 -1.61
CA ASN A 221 3.12 -5.85 -2.10
C ASN A 221 3.01 -6.05 -3.63
N VAL A 222 4.04 -5.61 -4.34
CA VAL A 222 4.23 -5.83 -5.77
C VAL A 222 5.33 -6.90 -5.90
N PRO A 223 4.97 -8.14 -6.25
CA PRO A 223 5.95 -9.18 -6.53
C PRO A 223 6.80 -8.81 -7.73
N GLY A 224 8.05 -9.27 -7.75
CA GLY A 224 8.99 -9.03 -8.84
C GLY A 224 8.55 -9.60 -10.19
N SER A 225 7.73 -10.66 -10.17
CA SER A 225 7.04 -11.17 -11.37
C SER A 225 6.03 -10.19 -11.98
N SER A 226 5.65 -9.15 -11.24
CA SER A 226 4.78 -8.05 -11.67
C SER A 226 5.53 -6.73 -11.84
N PHE A 227 6.87 -6.77 -11.99
CA PHE A 227 7.65 -5.61 -12.40
C PHE A 227 7.57 -5.42 -13.91
N ASN A 228 7.64 -4.17 -14.36
CA ASN A 228 7.61 -3.86 -15.78
C ASN A 228 9.03 -3.85 -16.36
N PHE A 229 9.27 -4.75 -17.31
CA PHE A 229 10.50 -4.84 -18.12
C PHE A 229 10.22 -4.90 -19.62
N THR A 230 8.97 -4.67 -20.02
CA THR A 230 8.54 -4.76 -21.42
C THR A 230 8.28 -3.39 -22.03
N ASN A 231 7.70 -2.48 -21.25
CA ASN A 231 7.40 -1.13 -21.69
C ASN A 231 8.47 -0.17 -21.19
N ALA A 232 9.43 0.17 -22.05
CA ALA A 232 10.44 1.15 -21.73
C ALA A 232 9.82 2.55 -21.58
N SER A 233 10.36 3.35 -20.67
CA SER A 233 10.08 4.77 -20.53
C SER A 233 10.31 5.48 -21.87
N ALA A 234 9.36 6.33 -22.26
CA ALA A 234 9.42 7.03 -23.54
C ALA A 234 10.71 7.83 -23.67
N ASN A 235 11.35 7.75 -24.84
CA ASN A 235 12.57 8.48 -25.19
C ASN A 235 13.79 8.20 -24.29
N SER A 236 13.82 7.07 -23.57
CA SER A 236 15.00 6.67 -22.80
C SER A 236 16.11 6.07 -23.68
N SER A 237 17.34 6.55 -23.51
CA SER A 237 18.55 5.96 -24.10
C SER A 237 19.67 5.92 -23.07
N PRO A 238 20.12 4.73 -22.62
CA PRO A 238 19.60 3.41 -22.96
C PRO A 238 18.16 3.20 -22.47
N ALA A 239 17.50 2.14 -22.97
CA ALA A 239 16.13 1.81 -22.57
C ALA A 239 16.03 1.63 -21.05
N ALA A 240 15.11 2.38 -20.44
CA ALA A 240 14.86 2.41 -19.02
C ALA A 240 13.45 1.89 -18.74
N TYR A 241 13.27 1.17 -17.64
CA TYR A 241 12.01 0.53 -17.28
C TYR A 241 11.62 0.91 -15.86
N ALA A 242 10.55 1.70 -15.75
CA ALA A 242 10.03 2.13 -14.47
C ALA A 242 9.13 1.05 -13.87
N THR A 243 9.40 0.70 -12.62
CA THR A 243 8.51 -0.07 -11.76
C THR A 243 8.27 0.72 -10.49
N GLY A 244 7.02 0.84 -10.07
CA GLY A 244 6.69 1.54 -8.84
C GLY A 244 5.24 1.40 -8.49
N VAL A 245 4.90 1.86 -7.29
CA VAL A 245 3.54 1.81 -6.78
C VAL A 245 3.23 3.06 -5.98
N ASN A 246 2.06 3.62 -6.24
CA ASN A 246 1.41 4.68 -5.48
C ASN A 246 0.28 4.04 -4.67
N LEU A 247 0.22 4.33 -3.37
CA LEU A 247 -0.89 3.95 -2.50
C LEU A 247 -1.56 5.23 -2.05
N GLY A 248 -2.81 5.39 -2.50
CA GLY A 248 -3.69 6.47 -2.11
C GLY A 248 -4.55 6.08 -0.90
N PRO A 249 -5.72 6.72 -0.73
CA PRO A 249 -6.59 6.48 0.41
C PRO A 249 -7.06 5.03 0.54
N ILE A 250 -7.36 4.62 1.77
CA ILE A 250 -7.81 3.29 2.18
C ILE A 250 -9.04 3.43 3.07
N ALA A 251 -10.11 2.69 2.73
CA ALA A 251 -11.36 2.69 3.46
C ALA A 251 -12.00 1.29 3.50
N PHE A 252 -12.93 1.08 4.41
CA PHE A 252 -13.73 -0.13 4.53
C PHE A 252 -15.21 0.19 4.27
N THR A 253 -15.93 -0.69 3.58
CA THR A 253 -17.29 -0.38 3.13
C THR A 253 -18.18 -1.61 3.03
N ASN A 254 -19.49 -1.37 3.24
CA ASN A 254 -20.57 -2.30 2.95
C ASN A 254 -21.32 -1.97 1.65
N ASN A 255 -21.00 -0.83 1.04
CA ASN A 255 -21.51 -0.41 -0.26
C ASN A 255 -20.72 -1.10 -1.36
#